data_AF-A0A7S0IDB7-F1
#
_entry.id   AF-A0A7S0IDB7-F1
#
_cell.length_a   1.000
_cell.length_b   1.000
_cell.length_c   1.000
_cell.angle_alpha   90.00
_cell.angle_beta   90.00
_cell.angle_gamma   90.00
#
_symmetry.space_group_name_H-M   'P 1'
#
loop_
_entity.id
_entity.type
_entity.pdbx_description
1 polymer ?
#
loop_
_entity_poly.entity_id
_entity_poly.type
_entity_poly.pdbx_seq_one_letter_code
_entity_poly.pdbx_strand_id
1 'polypeptide(L)'
;PLREELAAVKENAEELVAELAATRLQLAASERSRKAAQKAAQEKDEECAGAKADALRLDDEVKRLESELAKVGVAEKIREREALRALREREWERGEANADHARVLRDATTRAEDAERECQSLRKRSEDAEARAHAAENRTRDLETRIEHLDRSAKDSARASKGSSLTAEINCALRQELEELGLELATAREETETRLADCERVRADLKVQNEEVAKLEAALCRAEARAGDAEAAHAASARTVDSLRTELTQMAHKIAELELAAEAGFVERSNLTRDAEALERELAEVKTAKETLEGETWTLREDLAEATIARLERGATGGSDASPATGDDSADVVADVAAG
;
A
#
# COMPACT_ATOMS: atom_id res chain seq x y z
N PRO A 1 100.47 17.10 -14.29
CA PRO A 1 99.53 17.96 -15.04
C PRO A 1 98.64 17.19 -16.02
N LEU A 2 99.09 16.82 -17.23
CA LEU A 2 98.19 16.28 -18.28
C LEU A 2 97.56 14.89 -17.99
N ARG A 3 98.20 14.06 -17.16
CA ARG A 3 97.61 12.77 -16.71
C ARG A 3 96.52 12.98 -15.66
N GLU A 4 96.69 13.98 -14.81
CA GLU A 4 95.72 14.36 -13.77
C GLU A 4 94.52 15.06 -14.43
N GLU A 5 94.76 15.93 -15.42
CA GLU A 5 93.70 16.56 -16.23
C GLU A 5 92.87 15.54 -17.00
N LEU A 6 93.50 14.54 -17.65
CA LEU A 6 92.77 13.47 -18.34
C LEU A 6 91.99 12.56 -17.37
N ALA A 7 92.52 12.31 -16.17
CA ALA A 7 91.83 11.53 -15.16
C ALA A 7 90.59 12.29 -14.65
N ALA A 8 90.72 13.59 -14.37
CA ALA A 8 89.61 14.45 -13.97
C ALA A 8 88.53 14.56 -15.07
N VAL A 9 88.92 14.69 -16.35
CA VAL A 9 87.95 14.71 -17.47
C VAL A 9 87.21 13.37 -17.60
N LYS A 10 87.87 12.24 -17.33
CA LYS A 10 87.22 10.92 -17.34
C LYS A 10 86.26 10.73 -16.17
N GLU A 11 86.64 11.15 -14.97
CA GLU A 11 85.79 11.13 -13.79
C GLU A 11 84.52 11.97 -14.00
N ASN A 12 84.67 13.21 -14.50
CA ASN A 12 83.54 14.07 -14.87
C ASN A 12 82.65 13.44 -15.97
N ALA A 13 83.24 12.72 -16.93
CA ALA A 13 82.48 12.03 -17.97
C ALA A 13 81.70 10.82 -17.42
N GLU A 14 82.25 10.10 -16.45
CA GLU A 14 81.57 8.99 -15.77
C GLU A 14 80.40 9.49 -14.90
N GLU A 15 80.60 10.61 -14.19
CA GLU A 15 79.54 11.28 -13.41
C GLU A 15 78.37 11.72 -14.30
N LEU A 16 78.63 12.41 -15.41
CA LEU A 16 77.56 12.86 -16.32
C LEU A 16 76.83 11.71 -17.02
N VAL A 17 77.52 10.60 -17.29
CA VAL A 17 76.86 9.39 -17.82
C VAL A 17 75.95 8.75 -16.75
N ALA A 18 76.36 8.76 -15.48
CA ALA A 18 75.54 8.28 -14.38
C ALA A 18 74.31 9.19 -14.15
N GLU A 19 74.48 10.51 -14.20
CA GLU A 19 73.39 11.48 -14.12
C GLU A 19 72.41 11.35 -15.30
N LEU A 20 72.92 11.14 -16.52
CA LEU A 20 72.08 10.87 -17.69
C LEU A 20 71.31 9.54 -17.56
N ALA A 21 71.90 8.52 -16.95
CA ALA A 21 71.21 7.25 -16.69
C ALA A 21 70.12 7.42 -15.62
N ALA A 22 70.39 8.18 -14.55
CA ALA A 22 69.44 8.49 -13.49
C ALA A 22 68.24 9.31 -14.02
N THR A 23 68.49 10.34 -14.83
CA THR A 23 67.43 11.16 -15.44
C THR A 23 66.57 10.36 -16.43
N ARG A 24 67.15 9.44 -17.20
CA ARG A 24 66.39 8.51 -18.05
C ARG A 24 65.48 7.56 -17.24
N LEU A 25 65.96 7.07 -16.09
CA LEU A 25 65.14 6.26 -15.17
C LEU A 25 64.00 7.09 -14.56
N GLN A 26 64.28 8.33 -14.16
CA GLN A 26 63.27 9.26 -13.65
C GLN A 26 62.20 9.59 -14.71
N LEU A 27 62.61 9.80 -15.97
CA LEU A 27 61.69 10.04 -17.09
C LEU A 27 60.75 8.84 -17.30
N ALA A 28 61.29 7.62 -17.30
CA ALA A 28 60.50 6.40 -17.45
C ALA A 28 59.53 6.18 -16.27
N ALA A 29 59.93 6.55 -15.04
CA ALA A 29 59.07 6.49 -13.87
C ALA A 29 57.92 7.51 -13.96
N SER A 30 58.25 8.77 -14.30
CA SER A 30 57.27 9.84 -14.48
C SER A 30 56.26 9.53 -15.60
N GLU A 31 56.71 8.95 -16.72
CA GLU A 31 55.82 8.49 -17.81
C GLU A 31 54.85 7.38 -17.37
N ARG A 32 55.30 6.44 -16.53
CA ARG A 32 54.43 5.39 -15.99
C ARG A 32 53.42 5.96 -15.02
N SER A 33 53.84 6.85 -14.12
CA SER A 33 52.95 7.53 -13.18
C SER A 33 51.88 8.35 -13.90
N ARG A 34 52.24 9.07 -14.97
CA ARG A 34 51.27 9.84 -15.77
C ARG A 34 50.23 8.94 -16.44
N LYS A 35 50.67 7.84 -17.06
CA LYS A 35 49.77 6.87 -17.70
C LYS A 35 48.85 6.21 -16.67
N ALA A 36 49.35 5.90 -15.47
CA ALA A 36 48.54 5.37 -14.39
C ALA A 36 47.47 6.37 -13.90
N ALA A 37 47.85 7.65 -13.72
CA ALA A 37 46.92 8.71 -13.35
C ALA A 37 45.83 8.93 -14.41
N GLN A 38 46.19 8.93 -15.70
CA GLN A 38 45.22 9.03 -16.80
C GLN A 38 44.25 7.84 -16.84
N LYS A 39 44.75 6.62 -16.64
CA LYS A 39 43.90 5.41 -16.58
C LYS A 39 42.94 5.45 -15.39
N ALA A 40 43.43 5.84 -14.22
CA ALA A 40 42.59 5.99 -13.03
C ALA A 40 41.50 7.06 -13.21
N ALA A 41 41.82 8.18 -13.90
CA ALA A 41 40.83 9.20 -14.22
C ALA A 41 39.73 8.67 -15.16
N GLN A 42 40.10 7.88 -16.17
CA GLN A 42 39.16 7.22 -17.09
C GLN A 42 38.25 6.21 -16.39
N GLU A 43 38.81 5.36 -15.51
CA GLU A 43 38.02 4.41 -14.71
C GLU A 43 36.99 5.15 -13.84
N LYS A 44 37.38 6.29 -13.26
CA LYS A 44 36.48 7.15 -12.47
C LYS A 44 35.42 7.85 -13.32
N ASP A 45 35.72 8.19 -14.58
CA ASP A 45 34.72 8.71 -15.52
C ASP A 45 33.63 7.68 -15.81
N GLU A 46 34.02 6.42 -16.03
CA GLU A 46 33.11 5.30 -16.26
C GLU A 46 32.26 4.99 -15.03
N GLU A 47 32.85 4.97 -13.83
CA GLU A 47 32.14 4.81 -12.55
C GLU A 47 31.08 5.90 -12.34
N CYS A 48 31.45 7.17 -12.57
CA CYS A 48 30.52 8.30 -12.44
C CYS A 48 29.38 8.22 -13.47
N ALA A 49 29.69 7.82 -14.71
CA ALA A 49 28.68 7.65 -15.74
C ALA A 49 27.69 6.52 -15.41
N GLY A 50 28.19 5.40 -14.88
CA GLY A 50 27.37 4.29 -14.39
C GLY A 50 26.44 4.71 -13.24
N ALA A 51 27.00 5.35 -12.20
CA ALA A 51 26.22 5.84 -11.06
C ALA A 51 25.12 6.83 -11.48
N LYS A 52 25.42 7.73 -12.43
CA LYS A 52 24.44 8.67 -12.98
C LYS A 52 23.34 7.98 -13.78
N ALA A 53 23.68 6.95 -14.56
CA ALA A 53 22.67 6.18 -15.30
C ALA A 53 21.75 5.40 -14.34
N ASP A 54 22.31 4.81 -13.28
CA ASP A 54 21.53 4.12 -12.25
C ASP A 54 20.63 5.09 -11.47
N ALA A 55 21.11 6.28 -11.13
CA ALA A 55 20.30 7.31 -10.48
C ALA A 55 19.11 7.75 -11.36
N LEU A 56 19.34 7.98 -12.66
CA LEU A 56 18.26 8.31 -13.61
C LEU A 56 17.22 7.19 -13.73
N ARG A 57 17.67 5.93 -13.76
CA ARG A 57 16.76 4.77 -13.80
C ARG A 57 15.91 4.68 -12.54
N LEU A 58 16.50 4.91 -11.36
CA LEU A 58 15.76 4.93 -10.11
C LEU A 58 14.77 6.10 -10.05
N ASP A 59 15.12 7.28 -10.58
CA ASP A 59 14.21 8.42 -10.67
C ASP A 59 12.98 8.12 -11.56
N ASP A 60 13.17 7.44 -12.69
CA ASP A 60 12.07 6.97 -13.54
C ASP A 60 11.18 5.94 -12.82
N GLU A 61 11.77 5.06 -12.01
CA GLU A 61 11.04 4.09 -11.20
C GLU A 61 10.26 4.76 -10.06
N VAL A 62 10.84 5.78 -9.40
CA VAL A 62 10.15 6.64 -8.43
C VAL A 62 8.93 7.29 -9.05
N LYS A 63 9.06 7.93 -10.22
CA LYS A 63 7.92 8.54 -10.93
C LYS A 63 6.83 7.52 -11.27
N ARG A 64 7.22 6.29 -11.62
CA ARG A 64 6.28 5.20 -11.87
C ARG A 64 5.53 4.81 -10.59
N LEU A 65 6.23 4.61 -9.47
CA LEU A 65 5.62 4.26 -8.19
C LEU A 65 4.73 5.39 -7.64
N GLU A 66 5.12 6.65 -7.81
CA GLU A 66 4.28 7.81 -7.50
C GLU A 66 2.98 7.82 -8.33
N SER A 67 3.06 7.48 -9.62
CA SER A 67 1.88 7.33 -10.48
C SER A 67 0.96 6.19 -10.00
N GLU A 68 1.53 5.06 -9.58
CA GLU A 68 0.76 3.95 -9.01
C GLU A 68 0.08 4.34 -7.70
N LEU A 69 0.80 5.02 -6.79
CA LEU A 69 0.25 5.53 -5.54
C LEU A 69 -0.90 6.53 -5.80
N ALA A 70 -0.77 7.40 -6.81
CA ALA A 70 -1.84 8.31 -7.20
C ALA A 70 -3.08 7.56 -7.72
N LYS A 71 -2.90 6.48 -8.51
CA LYS A 71 -4.01 5.63 -8.97
C LYS A 71 -4.72 4.95 -7.81
N VAL A 72 -3.97 4.43 -6.83
CA VAL A 72 -4.54 3.84 -5.61
C VAL A 72 -5.35 4.89 -4.83
N GLY A 73 -4.81 6.10 -4.66
CA GLY A 73 -5.52 7.19 -3.99
C GLY A 73 -6.80 7.63 -4.71
N VAL A 74 -6.83 7.62 -6.05
CA VAL A 74 -8.06 7.86 -6.82
C VAL A 74 -9.08 6.73 -6.61
N ALA A 75 -8.63 5.47 -6.64
CA ALA A 75 -9.49 4.32 -6.40
C ALA A 75 -10.10 4.34 -4.98
N GLU A 76 -9.33 4.72 -3.95
CA GLU A 76 -9.83 4.88 -2.59
C GLU A 76 -10.89 5.98 -2.47
N LYS A 77 -10.68 7.14 -3.11
CA LYS A 77 -11.70 8.21 -3.16
C LYS A 77 -12.99 7.76 -3.85
N ILE A 78 -12.90 6.91 -4.88
CA ILE A 78 -14.08 6.34 -5.53
C ILE A 78 -14.82 5.41 -4.55
N ARG A 79 -14.10 4.51 -3.87
CA ARG A 79 -14.69 3.61 -2.87
C ARG A 79 -15.32 4.37 -1.71
N GLU A 80 -14.68 5.43 -1.21
CA GLU A 80 -15.24 6.28 -0.15
C GLU A 80 -16.54 6.95 -0.60
N ARG A 81 -16.58 7.48 -1.83
CA ARG A 81 -17.82 8.06 -2.40
C ARG A 81 -18.92 7.02 -2.60
N GLU A 82 -18.56 5.78 -2.93
CA GLU A 82 -19.52 4.66 -3.04
C GLU A 82 -20.05 4.25 -1.67
N ALA A 83 -19.19 4.15 -0.66
CA ALA A 83 -19.59 3.88 0.72
C ALA A 83 -20.52 4.96 1.27
N LEU A 84 -20.23 6.25 1.02
CA LEU A 84 -21.10 7.36 1.40
C LEU A 84 -22.45 7.33 0.67
N ARG A 85 -22.48 6.94 -0.60
CA ARG A 85 -23.75 6.74 -1.34
C ARG A 85 -24.56 5.61 -0.73
N ALA A 86 -23.95 4.47 -0.44
CA ALA A 86 -24.61 3.34 0.19
C ALA A 86 -25.15 3.67 1.60
N LEU A 87 -24.41 4.47 2.39
CA LEU A 87 -24.90 4.94 3.70
C LEU A 87 -26.12 5.84 3.57
N ARG A 88 -26.12 6.79 2.62
CA ARG A 88 -27.27 7.67 2.35
C ARG A 88 -28.49 6.88 1.88
N GLU A 89 -28.30 5.88 1.02
CA GLU A 89 -29.39 4.98 0.60
C GLU A 89 -29.97 4.23 1.80
N ARG A 90 -29.13 3.65 2.66
CA ARG A 90 -29.60 2.98 3.90
C ARG A 90 -30.30 3.90 4.89
N GLU A 91 -29.87 5.15 5.00
CA GLU A 91 -30.55 6.16 5.82
C GLU A 91 -31.92 6.53 5.25
N TRP A 92 -32.01 6.67 3.93
CA TRP A 92 -33.26 6.92 3.23
C TRP A 92 -34.24 5.75 3.39
N GLU A 93 -33.78 4.51 3.16
CA GLU A 93 -34.58 3.29 3.37
C GLU A 93 -35.07 3.16 4.82
N ARG A 94 -34.21 3.42 5.80
CA ARG A 94 -34.63 3.47 7.22
C ARG A 94 -35.66 4.57 7.48
N GLY A 95 -35.51 5.72 6.83
CA GLY A 95 -36.46 6.82 6.90
C GLY A 95 -37.84 6.43 6.37
N GLU A 96 -37.89 5.79 5.21
CA GLU A 96 -39.13 5.24 4.62
C GLU A 96 -39.76 4.19 5.54
N ALA A 97 -38.99 3.20 5.98
CA ALA A 97 -39.50 2.15 6.86
C ALA A 97 -40.07 2.70 8.18
N ASN A 98 -39.43 3.71 8.77
CA ASN A 98 -39.93 4.38 9.98
C ASN A 98 -41.22 5.17 9.71
N ALA A 99 -41.32 5.83 8.55
CA ALA A 99 -42.53 6.56 8.17
C ALA A 99 -43.72 5.61 7.96
N ASP A 100 -43.48 4.47 7.29
CA ASP A 100 -44.48 3.42 7.09
C ASP A 100 -44.88 2.78 8.43
N HIS A 101 -43.93 2.44 9.29
CA HIS A 101 -44.23 1.90 10.62
C HIS A 101 -45.07 2.87 11.45
N ALA A 102 -44.73 4.17 11.45
CA ALA A 102 -45.52 5.19 12.14
C ALA A 102 -46.92 5.38 11.54
N ARG A 103 -47.10 5.11 10.24
CA ARG A 103 -48.41 5.11 9.59
C ARG A 103 -49.23 3.89 10.03
N VAL A 104 -48.64 2.70 9.98
CA VAL A 104 -49.26 1.44 10.41
C VAL A 104 -49.67 1.50 11.87
N LEU A 105 -48.81 2.02 12.75
CA LEU A 105 -49.15 2.19 14.17
C LEU A 105 -50.35 3.12 14.36
N ARG A 106 -50.40 4.25 13.65
CA ARG A 106 -51.54 5.18 13.71
C ARG A 106 -52.84 4.51 13.27
N ASP A 107 -52.80 3.80 12.14
CA ASP A 107 -53.95 3.08 11.61
C ASP A 107 -54.38 1.91 12.52
N ALA A 108 -53.42 1.24 13.17
CA ALA A 108 -53.70 0.19 14.13
C ALA A 108 -54.33 0.76 15.41
N THR A 109 -53.84 1.90 15.93
CA THR A 109 -54.44 2.56 17.09
C THR A 109 -55.86 3.04 16.82
N THR A 110 -56.13 3.67 15.66
CA THR A 110 -57.50 4.09 15.34
C THR A 110 -58.44 2.89 15.21
N ARG A 111 -58.02 1.81 14.54
CA ARG A 111 -58.81 0.58 14.49
C ARG A 111 -59.04 -0.04 15.88
N ALA A 112 -58.05 -0.03 16.75
CA ALA A 112 -58.18 -0.53 18.11
C ALA A 112 -59.18 0.30 18.92
N GLU A 113 -59.13 1.63 18.82
CA GLU A 113 -60.10 2.52 19.46
C GLU A 113 -61.51 2.33 18.89
N ASP A 114 -61.65 2.19 17.57
CA ASP A 114 -62.94 1.91 16.92
C ASP A 114 -63.52 0.58 17.42
N ALA A 115 -62.69 -0.47 17.47
CA ALA A 115 -63.07 -1.78 17.98
C ALA A 115 -63.42 -1.75 19.49
N GLU A 116 -62.72 -0.94 20.29
CA GLU A 116 -63.04 -0.77 21.71
C GLU A 116 -64.39 -0.06 21.89
N ARG A 117 -64.67 1.00 21.12
CA ARG A 117 -65.98 1.68 21.12
C ARG A 117 -67.09 0.73 20.69
N GLU A 118 -66.84 -0.09 19.67
CA GLU A 118 -67.78 -1.12 19.24
C GLU A 118 -68.00 -2.19 20.31
N CYS A 119 -66.94 -2.66 20.96
CA CYS A 119 -67.01 -3.60 22.09
C CYS A 119 -67.79 -3.01 23.27
N GLN A 120 -67.59 -1.74 23.62
CA GLN A 120 -68.35 -1.06 24.67
C GLN A 120 -69.83 -0.93 24.31
N SER A 121 -70.12 -0.58 23.05
CA SER A 121 -71.48 -0.55 22.51
C SER A 121 -72.14 -1.94 22.55
N LEU A 122 -71.40 -2.99 22.18
CA LEU A 122 -71.86 -4.38 22.24
C LEU A 122 -72.07 -4.84 23.68
N ARG A 123 -71.17 -4.53 24.62
CA ARG A 123 -71.35 -4.84 26.04
C ARG A 123 -72.59 -4.18 26.60
N LYS A 124 -72.80 -2.89 26.34
CA LYS A 124 -74.02 -2.20 26.78
C LYS A 124 -75.27 -2.83 26.17
N ARG A 125 -75.24 -3.19 24.89
CA ARG A 125 -76.32 -3.93 24.24
C ARG A 125 -76.52 -5.32 24.84
N SER A 126 -75.45 -6.01 25.22
CA SER A 126 -75.47 -7.31 25.89
C SER A 126 -76.05 -7.20 27.29
N GLU A 127 -75.64 -6.22 28.09
CA GLU A 127 -76.21 -5.95 29.43
C GLU A 127 -77.69 -5.60 29.33
N ASP A 128 -78.07 -4.75 28.36
CA ASP A 128 -79.47 -4.44 28.07
C ASP A 128 -80.23 -5.69 27.59
N ALA A 129 -79.59 -6.54 26.79
CA ALA A 129 -80.17 -7.79 26.29
C ALA A 129 -80.27 -8.85 27.38
N GLU A 130 -79.31 -8.97 28.29
CA GLU A 130 -79.31 -9.85 29.47
C GLU A 130 -80.35 -9.39 30.49
N ALA A 131 -80.49 -8.08 30.71
CA ALA A 131 -81.57 -7.53 31.52
C ALA A 131 -82.93 -7.84 30.90
N ARG A 132 -83.05 -7.73 29.56
CA ARG A 132 -84.24 -8.14 28.83
C ARG A 132 -84.44 -9.65 28.84
N ALA A 133 -83.37 -10.45 28.79
CA ALA A 133 -83.39 -11.90 28.77
C ALA A 133 -83.75 -12.43 30.16
N HIS A 134 -83.23 -11.89 31.25
CA HIS A 134 -83.68 -12.20 32.60
C HIS A 134 -85.10 -11.72 32.86
N ALA A 135 -85.49 -10.55 32.34
CA ALA A 135 -86.89 -10.12 32.38
C ALA A 135 -87.78 -11.06 31.55
N ALA A 136 -87.28 -11.55 30.41
CA ALA A 136 -87.96 -12.51 29.56
C ALA A 136 -88.02 -13.89 30.21
N GLU A 137 -86.94 -14.44 30.78
CA GLU A 137 -86.85 -15.68 31.57
C GLU A 137 -87.78 -15.67 32.77
N ASN A 138 -87.86 -14.54 33.47
CA ASN A 138 -88.83 -14.37 34.55
C ASN A 138 -90.25 -14.37 33.98
N ARG A 139 -90.47 -13.70 32.85
CA ARG A 139 -91.74 -13.77 32.12
C ARG A 139 -92.02 -15.15 31.55
N THR A 140 -91.05 -15.93 31.05
CA THR A 140 -91.23 -17.28 30.52
C THR A 140 -91.40 -18.25 31.65
N ARG A 141 -90.75 -18.13 32.81
CA ARG A 141 -91.15 -18.90 34.00
C ARG A 141 -92.55 -18.54 34.45
N ASP A 142 -92.91 -17.26 34.47
CA ASP A 142 -94.27 -16.82 34.80
C ASP A 142 -95.29 -17.29 33.74
N LEU A 143 -94.92 -17.32 32.47
CA LEU A 143 -95.75 -17.77 31.36
C LEU A 143 -95.80 -19.28 31.31
N GLU A 144 -94.72 -20.03 31.53
CA GLU A 144 -94.67 -21.49 31.65
C GLU A 144 -95.51 -21.93 32.83
N THR A 145 -95.37 -21.32 34.00
CA THR A 145 -96.25 -21.61 35.15
C THR A 145 -97.71 -21.27 34.83
N ARG A 146 -97.96 -20.19 34.08
CA ARG A 146 -99.30 -19.77 33.64
C ARG A 146 -99.82 -20.59 32.46
N ILE A 147 -98.99 -21.15 31.60
CA ILE A 147 -99.28 -22.03 30.46
C ILE A 147 -99.51 -23.41 31.00
N GLU A 148 -98.69 -23.94 31.91
CA GLU A 148 -99.03 -25.17 32.63
C GLU A 148 -100.35 -24.99 33.38
N HIS A 149 -100.60 -23.83 33.99
CA HIS A 149 -101.88 -23.52 34.61
C HIS A 149 -103.00 -23.41 33.57
N LEU A 150 -102.77 -22.79 32.42
CA LEU A 150 -103.76 -22.60 31.35
C LEU A 150 -103.95 -23.85 30.50
N ASP A 151 -102.97 -24.73 30.39
CA ASP A 151 -102.98 -26.01 29.68
C ASP A 151 -103.59 -27.06 30.60
N ARG A 152 -103.34 -27.02 31.91
CA ARG A 152 -104.21 -27.67 32.91
C ARG A 152 -105.63 -27.14 32.80
N SER A 153 -105.83 -25.81 32.83
CA SER A 153 -107.15 -25.18 32.72
C SER A 153 -107.81 -25.38 31.35
N ALA A 154 -107.07 -25.56 30.25
CA ALA A 154 -107.57 -25.75 28.90
C ALA A 154 -107.77 -27.23 28.61
N LYS A 155 -107.01 -28.14 29.23
CA LYS A 155 -107.36 -29.57 29.28
C LYS A 155 -108.61 -29.75 30.15
N ASP A 156 -108.71 -29.07 31.28
CA ASP A 156 -109.91 -29.04 32.13
C ASP A 156 -111.09 -28.34 31.42
N SER A 157 -110.83 -27.25 30.68
CA SER A 157 -111.85 -26.50 29.93
C SER A 157 -112.23 -27.13 28.59
N ALA A 158 -111.35 -27.85 27.90
CA ALA A 158 -111.66 -28.64 26.70
C ALA A 158 -112.34 -29.96 27.07
N ARG A 159 -112.04 -30.50 28.26
CA ARG A 159 -112.87 -31.52 28.91
C ARG A 159 -114.24 -30.96 29.31
N ALA A 160 -114.32 -29.71 29.76
CA ALA A 160 -115.58 -29.04 30.13
C ALA A 160 -116.36 -28.44 28.95
N SER A 161 -115.73 -28.14 27.81
CA SER A 161 -116.31 -27.37 26.70
C SER A 161 -115.65 -27.70 25.35
N LYS A 162 -116.40 -28.38 24.48
CA LYS A 162 -116.01 -28.65 23.09
C LYS A 162 -116.31 -27.42 22.21
N GLY A 163 -115.30 -26.61 21.92
CA GLY A 163 -115.27 -25.72 20.75
C GLY A 163 -115.41 -24.22 21.00
N SER A 164 -114.36 -23.53 21.49
CA SER A 164 -114.30 -22.06 21.45
C SER A 164 -112.92 -21.53 21.04
N SER A 165 -112.88 -20.39 20.37
CA SER A 165 -111.69 -19.84 19.67
C SER A 165 -110.49 -19.52 20.56
N LEU A 166 -110.72 -19.35 21.87
CA LEU A 166 -109.70 -18.90 22.82
C LEU A 166 -108.52 -19.89 22.96
N THR A 167 -108.78 -21.19 22.83
CA THR A 167 -107.74 -22.24 22.95
C THR A 167 -106.82 -22.31 21.71
N ALA A 168 -107.31 -21.83 20.56
CA ALA A 168 -106.50 -21.75 19.35
C ALA A 168 -105.52 -20.57 19.41
N GLU A 169 -105.96 -19.44 19.96
CA GLU A 169 -105.11 -18.25 20.14
C GLU A 169 -103.91 -18.52 21.06
N ILE A 170 -104.13 -19.25 22.16
CA ILE A 170 -103.08 -19.60 23.12
C ILE A 170 -102.00 -20.51 22.49
N ASN A 171 -102.40 -21.49 21.69
CA ASN A 171 -101.45 -22.35 20.96
C ASN A 171 -100.69 -21.61 19.86
N CYS A 172 -101.28 -20.54 19.32
CA CYS A 172 -100.61 -19.71 18.32
C CYS A 172 -99.46 -18.91 18.96
N ALA A 173 -99.70 -18.33 20.14
CA ALA A 173 -98.69 -17.54 20.86
C ALA A 173 -97.44 -18.35 21.24
N LEU A 174 -97.63 -19.58 21.71
CA LEU A 174 -96.52 -20.49 22.06
C LEU A 174 -95.62 -20.89 20.88
N ARG A 175 -96.20 -20.99 19.69
CA ARG A 175 -95.42 -21.27 18.47
C ARG A 175 -94.57 -20.08 18.05
N GLN A 176 -95.07 -18.87 18.25
CA GLN A 176 -94.32 -17.64 17.97
C GLN A 176 -93.08 -17.52 18.86
N GLU A 177 -93.17 -17.81 20.16
CA GLU A 177 -92.01 -17.78 21.06
C GLU A 177 -90.93 -18.82 20.68
N LEU A 178 -91.31 -20.00 20.20
CA LEU A 178 -90.37 -21.01 19.69
C LEU A 178 -89.67 -20.56 18.40
N GLU A 179 -90.36 -19.83 17.53
CA GLU A 179 -89.77 -19.24 16.32
C GLU A 179 -88.75 -18.16 16.67
N GLU A 180 -89.01 -17.33 17.70
CA GLU A 180 -88.09 -16.29 18.16
C GLU A 180 -86.78 -16.86 18.72
N LEU A 181 -86.83 -17.89 19.57
CA LEU A 181 -85.62 -18.55 20.09
C LEU A 181 -84.79 -19.24 18.99
N GLY A 182 -85.46 -19.74 17.94
CA GLY A 182 -84.79 -20.30 16.76
C GLY A 182 -83.97 -19.26 15.99
N LEU A 183 -84.46 -18.02 15.92
CA LEU A 183 -83.75 -16.90 15.29
C LEU A 183 -82.52 -16.49 16.10
N GLU A 184 -82.61 -16.42 17.43
CA GLU A 184 -81.47 -16.07 18.29
C GLU A 184 -80.33 -17.09 18.17
N LEU A 185 -80.63 -18.39 18.15
CA LEU A 185 -79.63 -19.43 17.92
C LEU A 185 -78.94 -19.28 16.56
N ALA A 186 -79.68 -18.89 15.51
CA ALA A 186 -79.12 -18.65 14.19
C ALA A 186 -78.12 -17.47 14.21
N THR A 187 -78.47 -16.37 14.88
CA THR A 187 -77.57 -15.21 14.99
C THR A 187 -76.27 -15.52 15.73
N ALA A 188 -76.33 -16.30 16.82
CA ALA A 188 -75.13 -16.69 17.56
C ALA A 188 -74.18 -17.57 16.72
N ARG A 189 -74.71 -18.40 15.82
CA ARG A 189 -73.88 -19.19 14.89
C ARG A 189 -73.17 -18.31 13.87
N GLU A 190 -73.89 -17.35 13.31
CA GLU A 190 -73.32 -16.39 12.36
C GLU A 190 -72.15 -15.61 12.97
N GLU A 191 -72.25 -15.18 14.23
CA GLU A 191 -71.16 -14.51 14.95
C GLU A 191 -69.92 -15.40 15.17
N THR A 192 -70.10 -16.72 15.34
CA THR A 192 -68.95 -17.63 15.48
C THR A 192 -68.23 -17.87 14.16
N GLU A 193 -68.98 -17.93 13.05
CA GLU A 193 -68.42 -18.08 11.72
C GLU A 193 -67.61 -16.83 11.31
N THR A 194 -68.09 -15.62 11.64
CA THR A 194 -67.35 -14.39 11.37
C THR A 194 -66.03 -14.32 12.16
N ARG A 195 -66.02 -14.69 13.44
CA ARG A 195 -64.78 -14.74 14.25
C ARG A 195 -63.76 -15.76 13.73
N LEU A 196 -64.21 -16.88 13.18
CA LEU A 196 -63.32 -17.87 12.56
C LEU A 196 -62.70 -17.32 11.28
N ALA A 197 -63.49 -16.63 10.45
CA ALA A 197 -62.99 -15.97 9.24
C ALA A 197 -61.93 -14.90 9.58
N ASP A 198 -62.13 -14.12 10.64
CA ASP A 198 -61.14 -13.14 11.11
C ASP A 198 -59.84 -13.80 11.58
N CYS A 199 -59.93 -14.93 12.30
CA CYS A 199 -58.74 -15.68 12.71
C CYS A 199 -57.95 -16.23 11.51
N GLU A 200 -58.63 -16.71 10.47
CA GLU A 200 -57.99 -17.19 9.25
C GLU A 200 -57.30 -16.04 8.50
N ARG A 201 -57.93 -14.87 8.44
CA ARG A 201 -57.36 -13.68 7.85
C ARG A 201 -56.08 -13.23 8.57
N VAL A 202 -56.09 -13.17 9.90
CA VAL A 202 -54.90 -12.85 10.71
C VAL A 202 -53.78 -13.86 10.49
N ARG A 203 -54.09 -15.16 10.37
CA ARG A 203 -53.09 -16.19 10.05
C ARG A 203 -52.47 -15.99 8.67
N ALA A 204 -53.27 -15.60 7.67
CA ALA A 204 -52.76 -15.31 6.34
C ALA A 204 -51.81 -14.10 6.37
N ASP A 205 -52.19 -13.03 7.06
CA ASP A 205 -51.36 -11.83 7.21
C ASP A 205 -50.02 -12.14 7.92
N LEU A 206 -50.06 -12.92 9.01
CA LEU A 206 -48.85 -13.38 9.73
C LEU A 206 -47.91 -14.19 8.83
N LYS A 207 -48.45 -15.00 7.93
CA LYS A 207 -47.65 -15.79 7.00
C LYS A 207 -46.89 -14.88 6.03
N VAL A 208 -47.57 -13.87 5.47
CA VAL A 208 -46.94 -12.88 4.58
C VAL A 208 -45.84 -12.10 5.32
N GLN A 209 -46.11 -11.67 6.55
CA GLN A 209 -45.11 -10.98 7.37
C GLN A 209 -43.88 -11.85 7.65
N ASN A 210 -44.06 -13.13 7.96
CA ASN A 210 -42.92 -14.05 8.17
C ASN A 210 -42.08 -14.23 6.89
N GLU A 211 -42.72 -14.27 5.72
CA GLU A 211 -42.01 -14.33 4.44
C GLU A 211 -41.24 -13.03 4.15
N GLU A 212 -41.76 -11.87 4.54
CA GLU A 212 -41.06 -10.58 4.46
C GLU A 212 -39.86 -10.51 5.40
N VAL A 213 -40.02 -10.96 6.66
CA VAL A 213 -38.92 -11.04 7.63
C VAL A 213 -37.79 -11.91 7.08
N ALA A 214 -38.10 -13.09 6.54
CA ALA A 214 -37.09 -13.97 5.94
C ALA A 214 -36.35 -13.31 4.75
N LYS A 215 -37.05 -12.50 3.93
CA LYS A 215 -36.42 -11.74 2.84
C LYS A 215 -35.47 -10.67 3.37
N LEU A 216 -35.87 -9.96 4.43
CA LEU A 216 -35.06 -8.92 5.08
C LEU A 216 -33.81 -9.52 5.76
N GLU A 217 -33.96 -10.65 6.46
CA GLU A 217 -32.83 -11.37 7.05
C GLU A 217 -31.82 -11.81 5.97
N ALA A 218 -32.30 -12.38 4.86
CA ALA A 218 -31.42 -12.75 3.76
C ALA A 218 -30.74 -11.53 3.10
N ALA A 219 -31.42 -10.38 3.04
CA ALA A 219 -30.84 -9.13 2.55
C ALA A 219 -29.76 -8.60 3.51
N LEU A 220 -29.99 -8.68 4.82
CA LEU A 220 -29.03 -8.30 5.84
C LEU A 220 -27.76 -9.14 5.77
N CYS A 221 -27.87 -10.47 5.70
CA CYS A 221 -26.72 -11.37 5.54
C CYS A 221 -25.88 -11.02 4.30
N ARG A 222 -26.52 -10.70 3.16
CA ARG A 222 -25.81 -10.25 1.95
C ARG A 222 -25.14 -8.89 2.14
N ALA A 223 -25.76 -7.98 2.88
CA ALA A 223 -25.21 -6.66 3.17
C ALA A 223 -24.00 -6.73 4.09
N GLU A 224 -24.02 -7.62 5.09
CA GLU A 224 -22.91 -7.88 6.00
C GLU A 224 -21.73 -8.53 5.27
N ALA A 225 -21.98 -9.53 4.41
CA ALA A 225 -20.93 -10.13 3.58
C ALA A 225 -20.23 -9.09 2.68
N ARG A 226 -21.00 -8.23 2.01
CA ARG A 226 -20.44 -7.14 1.18
C ARG A 226 -19.65 -6.12 2.01
N ALA A 227 -20.06 -5.85 3.25
CA ALA A 227 -19.32 -4.97 4.14
C ALA A 227 -17.96 -5.59 4.52
N GLY A 228 -17.94 -6.89 4.87
CA GLY A 228 -16.69 -7.62 5.13
C GLY A 228 -15.75 -7.66 3.93
N ASP A 229 -16.28 -7.89 2.72
CA ASP A 229 -15.48 -7.86 1.49
C ASP A 229 -14.86 -6.47 1.24
N ALA A 230 -15.62 -5.40 1.50
CA ALA A 230 -15.14 -4.03 1.37
C ALA A 230 -14.04 -3.68 2.39
N GLU A 231 -14.20 -4.13 3.65
CA GLU A 231 -13.18 -3.98 4.69
C GLU A 231 -11.90 -4.73 4.35
N ALA A 232 -12.00 -5.97 3.86
CA ALA A 232 -10.85 -6.76 3.42
C ALA A 232 -10.12 -6.09 2.24
N ALA A 233 -10.87 -5.56 1.27
CA ALA A 233 -10.32 -4.83 0.13
C ALA A 233 -9.61 -3.53 0.57
N HIS A 234 -10.16 -2.80 1.54
CA HIS A 234 -9.53 -1.61 2.11
C HIS A 234 -8.23 -1.95 2.85
N ALA A 235 -8.25 -3.01 3.68
CA ALA A 235 -7.05 -3.48 4.39
C ALA A 235 -5.94 -3.94 3.41
N ALA A 236 -6.30 -4.58 2.30
CA ALA A 236 -5.35 -4.92 1.25
C ALA A 236 -4.77 -3.66 0.56
N SER A 237 -5.62 -2.66 0.24
CA SER A 237 -5.19 -1.38 -0.33
C SER A 237 -4.19 -0.66 0.58
N ALA A 238 -4.47 -0.60 1.88
CA ALA A 238 -3.59 0.03 2.87
C ALA A 238 -2.21 -0.64 2.92
N ARG A 239 -2.14 -1.98 2.92
CA ARG A 239 -0.87 -2.72 2.88
C ARG A 239 -0.07 -2.41 1.61
N THR A 240 -0.73 -2.30 0.46
CA THR A 240 -0.07 -1.91 -0.80
C THR A 240 0.48 -0.50 -0.73
N VAL A 241 -0.28 0.46 -0.18
CA VAL A 241 0.18 1.85 0.03
C VAL A 241 1.40 1.89 0.93
N ASP A 242 1.40 1.15 2.03
CA ASP A 242 2.53 1.10 2.96
C ASP A 242 3.77 0.48 2.30
N SER A 243 3.62 -0.60 1.53
CA SER A 243 4.72 -1.20 0.75
C SER A 243 5.33 -0.20 -0.23
N LEU A 244 4.49 0.45 -1.05
CA LEU A 244 4.94 1.43 -2.04
C LEU A 244 5.65 2.62 -1.38
N ARG A 245 5.17 3.08 -0.22
CA ARG A 245 5.84 4.14 0.55
C ARG A 245 7.21 3.70 1.03
N THR A 246 7.34 2.48 1.55
CA THR A 246 8.64 1.96 1.99
C THR A 246 9.62 1.83 0.83
N GLU A 247 9.18 1.34 -0.33
CA GLU A 247 9.99 1.24 -1.54
C GLU A 247 10.45 2.61 -2.03
N LEU A 248 9.54 3.60 -2.11
CA LEU A 248 9.86 4.98 -2.47
C LEU A 248 10.92 5.58 -1.52
N THR A 249 10.77 5.37 -0.21
CA THR A 249 11.77 5.87 0.75
C THR A 249 13.13 5.21 0.55
N GLN A 250 13.19 3.90 0.28
CA GLN A 250 14.45 3.20 0.03
C GLN A 250 15.12 3.69 -1.26
N MET A 251 14.35 3.90 -2.32
CA MET A 251 14.85 4.45 -3.58
C MET A 251 15.38 5.87 -3.42
N ALA A 252 14.67 6.73 -2.67
CA ALA A 252 15.15 8.08 -2.39
C ALA A 252 16.50 8.08 -1.65
N HIS A 253 16.68 7.18 -0.67
CA HIS A 253 17.98 7.01 -0.01
C HIS A 253 19.05 6.51 -0.98
N LYS A 254 18.72 5.55 -1.85
CA LYS A 254 19.67 5.02 -2.84
C LYS A 254 20.11 6.08 -3.86
N ILE A 255 19.20 6.93 -4.32
CA ILE A 255 19.52 8.05 -5.20
C ILE A 255 20.49 9.01 -4.50
N ALA A 256 20.20 9.40 -3.26
CA ALA A 256 21.08 10.28 -2.49
C ALA A 256 22.49 9.68 -2.28
N GLU A 257 22.59 8.37 -2.02
CA GLU A 257 23.87 7.66 -1.95
C GLU A 257 24.64 7.71 -3.27
N LEU A 258 23.96 7.48 -4.40
CA LEU A 258 24.58 7.52 -5.73
C LEU A 258 25.02 8.94 -6.11
N GLU A 259 24.25 9.95 -5.75
CA GLU A 259 24.60 11.36 -5.95
C GLU A 259 25.86 11.73 -5.16
N LEU A 260 25.93 11.37 -3.87
CA LEU A 260 27.13 11.57 -3.05
C LEU A 260 28.36 10.82 -3.60
N ALA A 261 28.17 9.58 -4.07
CA ALA A 261 29.24 8.80 -4.67
C ALA A 261 29.73 9.43 -5.99
N ALA A 262 28.83 9.98 -6.81
CA ALA A 262 29.18 10.68 -8.03
C ALA A 262 29.94 11.99 -7.75
N GLU A 263 29.55 12.75 -6.72
CA GLU A 263 30.28 13.95 -6.28
C GLU A 263 31.69 13.61 -5.80
N ALA A 264 31.84 12.56 -4.98
CA ALA A 264 33.14 12.09 -4.53
C ALA A 264 34.02 11.66 -5.71
N GLY A 265 33.46 10.90 -6.66
CA GLY A 265 34.15 10.52 -7.89
C GLY A 265 34.58 11.71 -8.73
N PHE A 266 33.75 12.77 -8.84
CA PHE A 266 34.11 13.99 -9.55
C PHE A 266 35.31 14.71 -8.91
N VAL A 267 35.34 14.81 -7.58
CA VAL A 267 36.46 15.39 -6.83
C VAL A 267 37.73 14.58 -7.04
N GLU A 268 37.66 13.25 -6.94
CA GLU A 268 38.79 12.35 -7.19
C GLU A 268 39.36 12.52 -8.60
N ARG A 269 38.50 12.57 -9.64
CA ARG A 269 38.94 12.83 -11.01
C ARG A 269 39.61 14.19 -11.18
N SER A 270 39.06 15.23 -10.53
CA SER A 270 39.66 16.56 -10.59
C SER A 270 41.07 16.54 -10.01
N ASN A 271 41.30 15.81 -8.92
CA ASN A 271 42.63 15.65 -8.33
C ASN A 271 43.56 14.85 -9.26
N LEU A 272 43.11 13.71 -9.79
CA LEU A 272 43.90 12.90 -10.73
C LEU A 272 44.28 13.69 -12.00
N THR A 273 43.40 14.58 -12.47
CA THR A 273 43.68 15.45 -13.61
C THR A 273 44.78 16.46 -13.27
N ARG A 274 44.71 17.11 -12.10
CA ARG A 274 45.77 18.02 -11.63
C ARG A 274 47.10 17.29 -11.45
N ASP A 275 47.08 16.09 -10.89
CA ASP A 275 48.28 15.26 -10.70
C ASP A 275 48.89 14.87 -12.06
N ALA A 276 48.06 14.51 -13.04
CA ALA A 276 48.52 14.22 -14.40
C ALA A 276 49.14 15.46 -15.07
N GLU A 277 48.54 16.65 -14.93
CA GLU A 277 49.13 17.89 -15.43
C GLU A 277 50.46 18.24 -14.72
N ALA A 278 50.56 18.00 -13.42
CA ALA A 278 51.80 18.21 -12.66
C ALA A 278 52.90 17.27 -13.18
N LEU A 279 52.58 15.99 -13.34
CA LEU A 279 53.49 15.01 -13.94
C LEU A 279 53.88 15.37 -15.37
N GLU A 280 52.99 15.95 -16.18
CA GLU A 280 53.34 16.44 -17.52
C GLU A 280 54.36 17.58 -17.51
N ARG A 281 54.23 18.51 -16.56
CA ARG A 281 55.22 19.59 -16.37
C ARG A 281 56.56 19.02 -15.91
N GLU A 282 56.57 18.15 -14.90
CA GLU A 282 57.79 17.46 -14.44
C GLU A 282 58.46 16.67 -15.56
N LEU A 283 57.68 15.98 -16.39
CA LEU A 283 58.17 15.19 -17.51
C LEU A 283 58.79 16.10 -18.59
N ALA A 284 58.21 17.28 -18.84
CA ALA A 284 58.80 18.28 -19.72
C ALA A 284 60.14 18.80 -19.17
N GLU A 285 60.21 19.10 -17.87
CA GLU A 285 61.44 19.53 -17.19
C GLU A 285 62.53 18.45 -17.27
N VAL A 286 62.21 17.19 -16.95
CA VAL A 286 63.16 16.07 -17.03
C VAL A 286 63.62 15.82 -18.47
N LYS A 287 62.74 16.00 -19.47
CA LYS A 287 63.14 15.94 -20.89
C LYS A 287 64.16 17.01 -21.24
N THR A 288 63.93 18.25 -20.83
CA THR A 288 64.88 19.34 -21.10
C THR A 288 66.22 19.14 -20.38
N ALA A 289 66.19 18.64 -19.14
CA ALA A 289 67.40 18.29 -18.39
C ALA A 289 68.17 17.15 -19.09
N LYS A 290 67.46 16.11 -19.54
CA LYS A 290 68.04 15.01 -20.32
C LYS A 290 68.67 15.52 -21.62
N GLU A 291 67.99 16.36 -22.40
CA GLU A 291 68.52 16.95 -23.63
C GLU A 291 69.79 17.78 -23.37
N THR A 292 69.82 18.51 -22.26
CA THR A 292 70.99 19.29 -21.82
C THR A 292 72.16 18.38 -21.47
N LEU A 293 71.94 17.36 -20.64
CA LEU A 293 72.96 16.34 -20.29
C LEU A 293 73.43 15.56 -21.53
N GLU A 294 72.56 15.28 -22.49
CA GLU A 294 72.95 14.65 -23.77
C GLU A 294 73.87 15.57 -24.58
N GLY A 295 73.63 16.89 -24.57
CA GLY A 295 74.52 17.89 -25.15
C GLY A 295 75.87 17.98 -24.43
N GLU A 296 75.87 18.07 -23.09
CA GLU A 296 77.09 18.16 -22.27
C GLU A 296 77.95 16.89 -22.36
N THR A 297 77.31 15.71 -22.36
CA THR A 297 78.02 14.44 -22.59
C THR A 297 78.56 14.33 -24.01
N TRP A 298 77.93 14.96 -25.00
CA TRP A 298 78.46 15.03 -26.36
C TRP A 298 79.69 15.93 -26.43
N THR A 299 79.62 17.15 -25.89
CA THR A 299 80.75 18.09 -25.88
C THR A 299 81.95 17.51 -25.13
N LEU A 300 81.75 16.86 -23.98
CA LEU A 300 82.85 16.22 -23.25
C LEU A 300 83.45 15.03 -23.98
N ARG A 301 82.66 14.28 -24.76
CA ARG A 301 83.22 13.23 -25.64
C ARG A 301 84.10 13.82 -26.72
N GLU A 302 83.70 14.95 -27.29
CA GLU A 302 84.48 15.68 -28.29
C GLU A 302 85.78 16.21 -27.66
N ASP A 303 85.70 16.90 -26.52
CA ASP A 303 86.88 17.38 -25.76
C ASP A 303 87.82 16.23 -25.37
N LEU A 304 87.30 15.09 -24.92
CA LEU A 304 88.10 13.91 -24.59
C LEU A 304 88.77 13.32 -25.84
N ALA A 305 88.07 13.30 -26.98
CA ALA A 305 88.63 12.86 -28.24
C ALA A 305 89.76 13.79 -28.71
N GLU A 306 89.55 15.11 -28.67
CA GLU A 306 90.57 16.11 -28.98
C GLU A 306 91.78 16.03 -28.05
N ALA A 307 91.57 15.92 -26.74
CA ALA A 307 92.63 15.75 -25.75
C ALA A 307 93.42 14.45 -25.97
N THR A 308 92.73 13.38 -26.38
CA THR A 308 93.36 12.09 -26.71
C THR A 308 94.18 12.18 -28.00
N ILE A 309 93.66 12.82 -29.05
CA ILE A 309 94.38 13.09 -30.31
C ILE A 309 95.63 13.94 -30.03
N ALA A 310 95.49 15.06 -29.32
CA ALA A 310 96.61 15.94 -28.97
C ALA A 310 97.68 15.26 -28.10
N ARG A 311 97.30 14.23 -27.33
CA ARG A 311 98.24 13.37 -26.59
C ARG A 311 98.94 12.37 -27.50
N LEU A 312 98.22 11.73 -28.43
CA LEU A 312 98.79 10.80 -29.40
C LEU A 312 99.77 11.51 -30.35
N GLU A 313 99.45 12.73 -30.79
CA GLU A 313 100.32 13.57 -31.63
C GLU A 313 101.60 14.01 -30.90
N ARG A 314 101.53 14.32 -29.60
CA ARG A 314 102.73 14.58 -28.77
C ARG A 314 103.55 13.34 -28.46
N GLY A 315 102.92 12.18 -28.32
CA GLY A 315 103.61 10.90 -28.19
C GLY A 315 104.33 10.50 -29.49
N ALA A 316 103.74 10.81 -30.65
CA ALA A 316 104.33 10.57 -31.96
C ALA A 316 105.49 11.53 -32.29
N THR A 317 105.48 12.75 -31.77
CA THR A 317 106.59 13.73 -31.92
C THR A 317 107.69 13.59 -30.87
N GLY A 318 107.47 12.82 -29.79
CA GLY A 318 108.44 12.53 -28.74
C GLY A 318 109.15 11.18 -28.85
N GLY A 319 109.00 10.46 -29.96
CA GLY A 319 109.57 9.12 -30.18
C GLY A 319 110.53 9.05 -31.37
N SER A 320 111.77 9.55 -31.21
CA SER A 320 112.96 9.02 -31.89
C SER A 320 114.26 9.50 -31.21
N ASP A 321 115.04 8.52 -30.75
CA ASP A 321 116.49 8.50 -30.50
C ASP A 321 117.14 9.30 -29.36
N ALA A 322 117.42 8.59 -28.25
CA ALA A 322 118.80 8.46 -27.77
C ALA A 322 119.02 7.15 -26.98
N SER A 323 119.76 6.22 -27.56
CA SER A 323 120.69 5.33 -26.86
C SER A 323 122.11 5.78 -27.30
N PRO A 324 123.17 5.72 -26.45
CA PRO A 324 123.64 4.46 -25.86
C PRO A 324 124.23 4.49 -24.42
N ALA A 325 124.13 3.31 -23.79
CA ALA A 325 125.01 2.57 -22.87
C ALA A 325 126.18 3.24 -22.10
N THR A 326 126.25 3.03 -20.77
CA THR A 326 127.13 2.04 -20.06
C THR A 326 127.25 2.36 -18.55
N GLY A 327 127.37 1.32 -17.71
CA GLY A 327 127.84 1.37 -16.30
C GLY A 327 126.74 1.12 -15.26
N ASP A 328 126.44 -0.12 -14.85
CA ASP A 328 127.15 -0.97 -13.88
C ASP A 328 126.61 -0.82 -12.43
N ASP A 329 126.41 -1.99 -11.84
CA ASP A 329 126.20 -2.38 -10.44
C ASP A 329 124.95 -2.01 -9.58
N SER A 330 124.21 -3.10 -9.26
CA SER A 330 123.85 -3.58 -7.92
C SER A 330 122.90 -2.75 -7.02
N ALA A 331 121.69 -3.27 -6.77
CA ALA A 331 121.28 -3.91 -5.51
C ALA A 331 119.75 -4.03 -5.33
N ASP A 332 119.36 -5.15 -4.74
CA ASP A 332 118.04 -5.62 -4.28
C ASP A 332 117.20 -4.65 -3.42
N VAL A 333 115.89 -4.95 -3.37
CA VAL A 333 114.96 -5.03 -2.20
C VAL A 333 113.53 -4.75 -2.72
N VAL A 334 112.72 -5.76 -3.05
CA VAL A 334 111.80 -6.57 -2.21
C VAL A 334 110.59 -5.80 -1.64
N ALA A 335 109.40 -6.27 -2.06
CA ALA A 335 108.09 -6.32 -1.38
C ALA A 335 107.41 -4.98 -1.01
N ASP A 336 106.09 -4.83 -0.85
CA ASP A 336 104.83 -5.53 -1.10
C ASP A 336 103.78 -4.60 -0.43
N VAL A 337 102.49 -4.93 -0.51
CA VAL A 337 101.40 -4.47 0.39
C VAL A 337 100.53 -3.30 -0.09
N ALA A 338 99.42 -3.72 -0.72
CA ALA A 338 98.03 -3.62 -0.25
C ALA A 338 97.37 -2.28 0.14
N ALA A 339 96.17 -2.12 -0.42
CA ALA A 339 94.91 -1.72 0.20
C ALA A 339 94.81 -0.39 0.98
N GLY A 340 93.97 0.48 0.42
CA GLY A 340 93.16 1.49 1.11
C GLY A 340 91.92 1.73 0.28
#